data_AF-A0AA88V472-F1
#
_entry.id   AF-A0AA88V472-F1
#
_cell.length_a   1.000
_cell.length_b   1.000
_cell.length_c   1.000
_cell.angle_alpha   90.00
_cell.angle_beta   90.00
_cell.angle_gamma   90.00
#
_symmetry.space_group_name_H-M   'P 1'
#
loop_
_entity.id
_entity.type
_entity.pdbx_description
1 polymer ?
#
loop_
_entity_poly.entity_id
_entity_poly.type
_entity_poly.pdbx_seq_one_letter_code
_entity_poly.pdbx_strand_id
1 'polypeptide(L)'
;MSSKSNELNHQDPGDIEGAKEGKEDFLLPRSAEFGHIVDISLKTIVDELMEDIKVQFAESNMILGMPLAKLLPRLGKMGLLEEPSRNRFIQIIRNLPEVDVFFTLLYANMSTS
;
A
#
# COMPACT_ATOMS: atom_id res chain seq x y z
N MET A 1 62.02 -18.50 -23.86
CA MET A 1 61.51 -19.89 -23.74
C MET A 1 61.20 -20.09 -22.26
N SER A 2 59.95 -19.91 -21.83
CA SER A 2 58.87 -20.91 -21.84
C SER A 2 59.04 -22.02 -20.78
N SER A 3 58.18 -21.92 -19.76
CA SER A 3 57.37 -23.00 -19.15
C SER A 3 57.93 -23.90 -18.04
N LYS A 4 57.31 -23.79 -16.84
CA LYS A 4 56.37 -24.76 -16.18
C LYS A 4 56.23 -24.38 -14.69
N SER A 5 55.04 -24.07 -14.15
CA SER A 5 54.00 -25.01 -13.61
C SER A 5 54.55 -25.81 -12.41
N ASN A 6 53.93 -25.97 -11.24
CA ASN A 6 52.54 -25.89 -10.78
C ASN A 6 52.52 -26.03 -9.23
N GLU A 7 51.32 -26.03 -8.64
CA GLU A 7 50.90 -26.44 -7.28
C GLU A 7 50.56 -25.30 -6.30
N LEU A 8 49.34 -24.78 -6.39
CA LEU A 8 48.08 -25.23 -5.77
C LEU A 8 47.85 -24.49 -4.45
N ASN A 9 47.41 -23.23 -4.57
CA ASN A 9 46.70 -22.59 -3.48
C ASN A 9 45.23 -22.99 -3.61
N HIS A 10 44.77 -23.75 -2.63
CA HIS A 10 43.41 -24.26 -2.52
C HIS A 10 42.50 -23.08 -2.17
N GLN A 11 41.96 -22.42 -3.19
CA GLN A 11 40.93 -21.40 -3.02
C GLN A 11 39.60 -22.12 -2.85
N ASP A 12 39.13 -22.16 -1.61
CA ASP A 12 37.80 -22.60 -1.22
C ASP A 12 36.73 -21.71 -1.90
N PRO A 13 35.83 -22.26 -2.75
CA PRO A 13 34.69 -21.52 -3.29
C PRO A 13 33.50 -21.72 -2.34
N GLY A 14 33.62 -21.22 -1.11
CA GLY A 14 32.66 -21.53 -0.03
C GLY A 14 31.70 -20.41 0.37
N ASP A 15 31.99 -19.13 0.11
CA ASP A 15 31.33 -18.05 0.87
C ASP A 15 30.72 -16.92 0.02
N ILE A 16 29.91 -17.26 -0.99
CA ILE A 16 28.99 -16.26 -1.59
C ILE A 16 27.52 -16.67 -1.58
N GLU A 17 27.16 -17.77 -0.92
CA GLU A 17 25.78 -18.27 -0.87
C GLU A 17 25.02 -17.92 0.43
N GLY A 18 25.64 -17.21 1.38
CA GLY A 18 24.99 -16.79 2.64
C GLY A 18 24.32 -15.39 2.62
N ALA A 19 24.52 -14.59 1.57
CA ALA A 19 24.06 -13.19 1.55
C ALA A 19 22.66 -12.96 0.91
N LYS A 20 21.98 -14.06 0.56
CA LYS A 20 20.63 -14.04 -0.05
C LYS A 20 19.52 -14.40 0.95
N GLU A 21 19.84 -15.20 1.97
CA GLU A 21 18.84 -15.80 2.86
C GLU A 21 18.26 -14.81 3.88
N GLY A 22 19.01 -13.76 4.27
CA GLY A 22 18.53 -12.76 5.25
C GLY A 22 17.71 -11.59 4.70
N LYS A 23 17.48 -11.50 3.37
CA LYS A 23 16.74 -10.36 2.77
C LYS A 23 15.29 -10.67 2.48
N GLU A 24 14.95 -11.93 2.22
CA GLU A 24 13.59 -12.32 1.81
C GLU A 24 12.65 -12.44 3.02
N ASP A 25 13.17 -12.91 4.16
CA ASP A 25 12.45 -13.00 5.43
C ASP A 25 12.05 -11.64 6.02
N PHE A 26 12.67 -10.53 5.60
CA PHE A 26 12.33 -9.18 6.05
C PHE A 26 11.32 -8.45 5.14
N LEU A 27 11.20 -8.88 3.88
CA LEU A 27 10.28 -8.30 2.90
C LEU A 27 8.87 -8.91 3.00
N LEU A 28 8.77 -10.18 3.42
CA LEU A 28 7.50 -10.85 3.65
C LEU A 28 6.68 -10.16 4.76
N PRO A 29 7.31 -9.77 5.90
CA PRO A 29 6.89 -8.76 6.85
C PRO A 29 5.92 -7.73 6.32
N ARG A 30 6.62 -6.85 5.60
CA ARG A 30 6.20 -5.57 5.06
C ARG A 30 5.10 -5.71 4.02
N SER A 31 5.05 -6.84 3.32
CA SER A 31 3.95 -7.17 2.41
C SER A 31 2.65 -7.40 3.19
N ALA A 32 2.70 -8.14 4.31
CA ALA A 32 1.53 -8.37 5.16
C ALA A 32 1.09 -7.07 5.87
N GLU A 33 2.03 -6.28 6.38
CA GLU A 33 1.71 -4.97 6.95
C GLU A 33 1.14 -4.01 5.91
N PHE A 34 1.65 -4.00 4.68
CA PHE A 34 1.08 -3.19 3.60
C PHE A 34 -0.36 -3.61 3.27
N GLY A 35 -0.64 -4.91 3.21
CA GLY A 35 -1.99 -5.43 3.03
C GLY A 35 -2.96 -4.91 4.10
N HIS A 36 -2.54 -4.95 5.37
CA HIS A 36 -3.32 -4.41 6.48
C HIS A 36 -3.60 -2.90 6.35
N ILE A 37 -2.61 -2.12 5.90
CA ILE A 37 -2.81 -0.68 5.63
C ILE A 37 -3.82 -0.45 4.52
N VAL A 38 -3.76 -1.23 3.44
CA VAL A 38 -4.72 -1.16 2.33
C VAL A 38 -6.14 -1.48 2.83
N ASP A 39 -6.29 -2.51 3.66
CA ASP A 39 -7.59 -2.92 4.22
C ASP A 39 -8.19 -1.83 5.12
N ILE A 40 -7.42 -1.26 6.03
CA ILE A 40 -7.89 -0.15 6.90
C ILE A 40 -8.24 1.07 6.08
N SER A 41 -7.38 1.42 5.11
CA SER A 41 -7.59 2.58 4.24
C SER A 41 -8.89 2.44 3.45
N LEU A 42 -9.10 1.28 2.83
CA LEU A 42 -10.31 0.99 2.05
C LEU A 42 -11.56 1.01 2.93
N LYS A 43 -11.52 0.36 4.11
CA LYS A 43 -12.63 0.38 5.05
C LYS A 43 -13.02 1.80 5.45
N THR A 44 -12.04 2.61 5.82
CA THR A 44 -12.26 4.02 6.21
C THR A 44 -12.89 4.82 5.06
N ILE A 45 -12.40 4.65 3.83
CA ILE A 45 -12.96 5.31 2.65
C ILE A 45 -14.40 4.88 2.41
N VAL A 46 -14.71 3.58 2.54
CA VAL A 46 -16.06 3.06 2.35
C VAL A 46 -17.02 3.61 3.41
N ASP A 47 -16.59 3.68 4.66
CA ASP A 47 -17.39 4.24 5.76
C ASP A 47 -17.69 5.73 5.49
N GLU A 48 -16.69 6.52 5.13
CA GLU A 48 -16.84 7.94 4.77
C GLU A 48 -17.69 8.16 3.52
N LEU A 49 -17.52 7.34 2.47
CA LEU A 49 -18.34 7.39 1.27
C LEU A 49 -19.81 7.07 1.60
N MET A 50 -20.05 6.12 2.51
CA MET A 50 -21.40 5.76 2.93
C MET A 50 -22.07 6.89 3.71
N GLU A 51 -21.32 7.62 4.54
CA GLU A 51 -21.83 8.83 5.20
C GLU A 51 -22.14 9.94 4.19
N ASP A 52 -21.28 10.17 3.20
CA ASP A 52 -21.55 11.14 2.13
C ASP A 52 -22.79 10.75 1.31
N ILE A 53 -22.98 9.46 1.04
CA ILE A 53 -24.21 8.94 0.43
C ILE A 53 -25.41 9.14 1.36
N LYS A 54 -25.29 8.95 2.67
CA LYS A 54 -26.42 9.24 3.57
C LYS A 54 -26.79 10.72 3.53
N VAL A 55 -25.82 11.63 3.63
CA VAL A 55 -26.06 13.08 3.63
C VAL A 55 -26.67 13.54 2.31
N GLN A 56 -26.05 13.18 1.18
CA GLN A 56 -26.49 13.61 -0.16
C GLN A 56 -27.86 13.03 -0.56
N PHE A 57 -28.26 11.92 0.05
CA PHE A 57 -29.51 11.22 -0.27
C PHE A 57 -30.56 11.32 0.85
N ALA A 58 -30.26 11.97 1.98
CA ALA A 58 -31.19 12.19 3.10
C ALA A 58 -32.27 13.24 2.79
N GLU A 59 -31.99 14.24 1.96
CA GLU A 59 -32.88 15.41 1.78
C GLU A 59 -34.08 15.18 0.85
N SER A 60 -34.25 14.02 0.22
CA SER A 60 -35.39 13.83 -0.69
C SER A 60 -35.81 12.37 -0.85
N ASN A 61 -36.78 11.87 -0.06
CA ASN A 61 -37.61 10.69 -0.37
C ASN A 61 -36.88 9.41 -0.88
N MET A 62 -35.57 9.29 -0.71
CA MET A 62 -34.72 8.32 -1.43
C MET A 62 -34.52 7.01 -0.67
N ILE A 63 -34.81 7.03 0.63
CA ILE A 63 -34.89 5.83 1.48
C ILE A 63 -35.93 4.83 0.92
N LEU A 64 -36.88 5.30 0.09
CA LEU A 64 -37.99 4.48 -0.43
C LEU A 64 -37.73 3.78 -1.79
N GLY A 65 -36.53 3.89 -2.38
CA GLY A 65 -36.16 3.11 -3.58
C GLY A 65 -35.85 3.95 -4.82
N MET A 66 -34.65 4.54 -4.86
CA MET A 66 -34.13 5.18 -6.06
C MET A 66 -33.82 4.15 -7.16
N PRO A 67 -34.24 4.37 -8.42
CA PRO A 67 -33.83 3.51 -9.53
C PRO A 67 -32.31 3.55 -9.71
N LEU A 68 -31.69 2.37 -9.87
CA LEU A 68 -30.24 2.23 -10.00
C LEU A 68 -29.64 3.09 -11.12
N ALA A 69 -30.39 3.27 -12.22
CA ALA A 69 -30.02 4.13 -13.35
C ALA A 69 -29.82 5.61 -12.96
N LYS A 70 -30.49 6.10 -11.90
CA LYS A 70 -30.31 7.47 -11.38
C LYS A 70 -29.23 7.56 -10.31
N LEU A 71 -28.90 6.44 -9.66
CA LEU A 71 -27.90 6.35 -8.59
C LEU A 71 -26.47 6.32 -9.16
N LEU A 72 -26.22 5.46 -10.16
CA LEU A 72 -24.89 5.27 -10.76
C LEU A 72 -24.22 6.57 -11.23
N PRO A 73 -24.90 7.49 -11.95
CA PRO A 73 -24.28 8.75 -12.37
C PRO A 73 -23.90 9.69 -11.22
N ARG A 74 -24.55 9.55 -10.05
CA ARG A 74 -24.25 10.36 -8.86
C ARG A 74 -23.04 9.80 -8.11
N LEU A 75 -22.98 8.47 -7.95
CA LEU A 75 -21.83 7.79 -7.34
C LEU A 75 -20.54 8.01 -8.15
N GLY A 76 -20.63 8.00 -9.49
CA GLY A 76 -19.48 8.27 -10.36
C GLY A 76 -18.86 9.67 -10.17
N LYS A 77 -19.63 10.64 -9.66
CA LYS A 77 -19.12 11.98 -9.32
C LYS A 77 -18.50 12.06 -7.93
N MET A 78 -18.86 11.14 -7.04
CA MET A 78 -18.43 11.17 -5.64
C MET A 78 -17.05 10.55 -5.44
N GLY A 79 -16.68 9.53 -6.22
CA GLY A 79 -15.65 8.60 -5.77
C GLY A 79 -14.19 8.88 -6.16
N LEU A 80 -13.88 9.52 -7.29
CA LEU A 80 -12.51 9.33 -7.84
C LEU A 80 -11.99 10.35 -8.85
N LEU A 81 -12.78 11.32 -9.28
CA LEU A 81 -12.44 12.17 -10.43
C LEU A 81 -11.81 13.53 -10.06
N GLU A 82 -11.59 13.76 -8.77
CA GLU A 82 -10.97 15.01 -8.30
C GLU A 82 -9.44 14.95 -8.40
N GLU A 83 -8.82 16.12 -8.57
CA GLU A 83 -7.38 16.28 -8.50
C GLU A 83 -6.84 15.71 -7.17
N PRO A 84 -5.70 15.00 -7.16
CA PRO A 84 -5.19 14.36 -5.95
C PRO A 84 -5.03 15.29 -4.73
N SER A 85 -4.75 16.57 -4.97
CA SER A 85 -4.61 17.60 -3.93
C SER A 85 -5.95 17.97 -3.27
N ARG A 86 -7.06 17.83 -4.01
CA ARG A 86 -8.42 18.20 -3.60
C ARG A 86 -9.26 17.00 -3.18
N ASN A 87 -8.84 15.79 -3.53
CA ASN A 87 -9.55 14.57 -3.22
C ASN A 87 -9.56 14.31 -1.70
N ARG A 88 -10.73 14.41 -1.09
CA ARG A 88 -10.94 14.18 0.35
C ARG A 88 -10.51 12.78 0.79
N PHE A 89 -10.72 11.74 -0.03
CA PHE A 89 -10.32 10.37 0.32
C PHE A 89 -8.81 10.20 0.41
N ILE A 90 -8.05 10.87 -0.46
CA ILE A 90 -6.58 10.89 -0.36
C ILE A 90 -6.13 11.57 0.94
N GLN A 91 -6.81 12.65 1.33
CA GLN A 91 -6.52 13.32 2.61
C GLN A 91 -6.88 12.43 3.81
N ILE A 92 -8.00 11.72 3.76
CA ILE A 92 -8.39 10.76 4.79
C ILE A 92 -7.32 9.67 4.95
N ILE A 93 -6.92 9.02 3.86
CA ILE A 93 -5.86 7.99 3.90
C ILE A 93 -4.57 8.56 4.48
N ARG A 94 -4.15 9.75 4.01
CA ARG A 94 -2.91 10.39 4.47
C ARG A 94 -2.92 10.68 5.98
N ASN A 95 -4.09 10.98 6.54
CA ASN A 95 -4.23 11.34 7.95
C ASN A 95 -4.48 10.12 8.85
N LEU A 96 -4.52 8.90 8.31
CA LEU A 96 -4.61 7.68 9.11
C LEU A 96 -3.30 7.47 9.91
N PRO A 97 -3.36 7.29 11.24
CA PRO A 97 -2.18 7.02 12.05
C PRO A 97 -1.40 5.79 11.59
N GLU A 98 -2.10 4.76 11.14
CA GLU A 98 -1.51 3.51 10.66
C GLU A 98 -0.65 3.72 9.41
N VAL A 99 -1.07 4.63 8.53
CA VAL A 99 -0.33 5.00 7.33
C VAL A 99 0.98 5.70 7.72
N ASP A 100 0.93 6.66 8.65
CA ASP A 100 2.11 7.39 9.11
C ASP A 100 3.12 6.47 9.82
N VAL A 101 2.65 5.57 10.68
CA VAL A 101 3.48 4.57 11.35
C VAL A 101 4.12 3.63 10.33
N PHE A 102 3.36 3.13 9.36
CA PHE A 102 3.87 2.25 8.31
C PHE A 102 4.99 2.92 7.51
N PHE A 103 4.80 4.17 7.05
CA PHE A 103 5.83 4.89 6.30
C PHE A 103 7.04 5.23 7.17
N THR A 104 6.84 5.60 8.44
CA THR A 104 7.95 5.85 9.37
C THR A 104 8.83 4.61 9.53
N LEU A 105 8.21 3.44 9.77
CA LEU A 105 8.93 2.17 9.87
C LEU A 105 9.59 1.77 8.55
N LEU A 106 8.91 2.01 7.43
CA LEU A 106 9.44 1.75 6.09
C LEU A 106 10.74 2.53 5.86
N TYR A 107 10.73 3.84 6.11
CA TYR A 107 11.88 4.72 5.85
C TYR A 107 13.00 4.58 6.88
N ALA A 108 12.69 4.37 8.16
CA ALA A 108 13.70 4.13 9.20
C ALA A 108 14.56 2.92 8.86
N ASN A 109 13.94 1.85 8.36
CA ASN A 109 14.63 0.61 7.99
C ASN A 109 15.26 0.62 6.59
N MET A 110 14.98 1.63 5.75
CA MET A 110 15.71 1.83 4.48
C MET A 110 17.05 2.53 4.69
N SER A 111 17.21 3.22 5.82
CA SER A 111 18.42 3.97 6.18
C SER A 111 19.53 3.09 6.78
N THR A 112 19.23 1.82 7.05
CA THR A 112 20.13 0.86 7.72
C THR A 112 20.78 -0.13 6.74
N SER A 113 20.81 0.18 5.43
CA SER A 113 21.50 -0.62 4.40
C SER A 113 22.69 0.09 3.79
#